data_AF-A0A972QF36-F1
#
_entry.id   AF-A0A972QF36-F1
#
_cell.length_a   1.000
_cell.length_b   1.000
_cell.length_c   1.000
_cell.angle_alpha   90.00
_cell.angle_beta   90.00
_cell.angle_gamma   90.00
#
_symmetry.space_group_name_H-M   'P 1'
#
loop_
_entity.id
_entity.type
_entity.pdbx_description
1 polymer ?
#
loop_
_entity_poly.entity_id
_entity_poly.type
_entity_poly.pdbx_seq_one_letter_code
_entity_poly.pdbx_strand_id
1 'polypeptide(L)'
;MEKIFNGQKTTKLGTEKKPAVVNVQTEERLKEVASIFEEKGWKYTIGLEPDEPEDITDLEILLNPPKSKIAEKKVGRNEPCPCGSGNKYKKCCGK
;
A
#
# COMPACT_ATOMS: atom_id res chain seq x y z
N MET A 1 -3.13 -15.08 30.05
CA MET A 1 -2.57 -15.03 28.68
C MET A 1 -2.61 -13.60 28.21
N GLU A 2 -1.51 -12.88 28.40
CA GLU A 2 -1.35 -11.51 27.91
C GLU A 2 -1.19 -11.56 26.39
N LYS A 3 -2.10 -10.92 25.66
CA LYS A 3 -1.99 -10.78 24.22
C LYS A 3 -0.90 -9.73 23.96
N ILE A 4 0.33 -10.19 23.73
CA ILE A 4 1.43 -9.35 23.30
C ILE A 4 1.12 -8.92 21.86
N PHE A 5 0.53 -7.75 21.69
CA PHE A 5 0.41 -7.11 20.39
C PHE A 5 1.76 -6.48 20.05
N ASN A 6 2.64 -7.24 19.38
CA ASN A 6 3.79 -6.66 18.70
C ASN A 6 3.29 -5.87 17.49
N GLY A 7 2.80 -4.66 17.74
CA GLY A 7 2.46 -3.69 16.71
C GLY A 7 3.73 -3.13 16.07
N GLN A 8 4.44 -3.94 15.30
CA GLN A 8 5.48 -3.44 14.41
C GLN A 8 4.80 -2.52 13.39
N LYS A 9 4.88 -1.20 13.62
CA LYS A 9 4.45 -0.20 12.64
C LYS A 9 5.26 -0.44 11.38
N THR A 10 4.61 -0.89 10.31
CA THR A 10 5.25 -1.06 9.01
C THR A 10 5.57 0.33 8.46
N THR A 11 6.86 0.68 8.43
CA THR A 11 7.34 1.94 7.86
C THR A 11 7.09 1.97 6.35
N LYS A 12 6.75 3.15 5.82
CA LYS A 12 6.51 3.32 4.38
C LYS A 12 7.77 2.98 3.59
N LEU A 13 7.59 2.33 2.44
CA LEU A 13 8.65 2.05 1.48
C LEU A 13 9.24 3.38 0.94
N GLY A 14 10.53 3.39 0.61
CA GLY A 14 11.25 4.58 0.14
C GLY A 14 11.65 5.56 1.25
N THR A 15 11.57 5.16 2.53
CA THR A 15 11.98 5.98 3.69
C THR A 15 13.34 5.56 4.23
N GLU A 16 13.97 6.39 5.06
CA GLU A 16 15.29 6.10 5.68
C GLU A 16 15.34 4.74 6.40
N LYS A 17 14.21 4.31 6.96
CA LYS A 17 14.10 3.02 7.69
C LYS A 17 13.73 1.85 6.79
N LYS A 18 13.28 2.11 5.56
CA LYS A 18 12.89 1.10 4.57
C LYS A 18 13.15 1.65 3.17
N PRO A 19 14.42 1.65 2.69
CA PRO A 19 14.73 2.07 1.33
C PRO A 19 14.10 1.10 0.31
N ALA A 20 13.82 1.60 -0.89
CA ALA A 20 13.41 0.77 -2.02
C ALA A 20 14.60 -0.04 -2.52
N VAL A 21 14.44 -1.36 -2.65
CA VAL A 21 15.48 -2.23 -3.19
C VAL A 21 15.11 -2.57 -4.62
N VAL A 22 16.01 -2.33 -5.57
CA VAL A 22 15.77 -2.62 -6.98
C VAL A 22 17.00 -3.31 -7.56
N ASN A 23 16.79 -4.36 -8.33
CA ASN A 23 17.86 -5.09 -9.01
C ASN A 23 17.71 -4.88 -10.51
N VAL A 24 18.79 -4.41 -11.16
CA VAL A 24 18.81 -4.11 -12.60
C VAL A 24 19.90 -4.93 -13.29
N GLN A 25 19.67 -5.29 -14.55
CA GLN A 25 20.61 -6.09 -15.34
C GLN A 25 21.66 -5.24 -16.06
N THR A 26 21.33 -3.98 -16.38
CA THR A 26 22.16 -3.10 -17.21
C THR A 26 22.48 -1.78 -16.54
N GLU A 27 23.62 -1.20 -16.88
CA GLU A 27 24.04 0.12 -16.40
C GLU A 27 23.14 1.24 -16.92
N GLU A 28 22.52 1.07 -18.09
CA GLU A 28 21.56 2.00 -18.65
C GLU A 28 20.32 2.09 -17.75
N ARG A 29 19.79 0.94 -17.33
CA ARG A 29 18.67 0.91 -16.40
C ARG A 29 18.99 1.45 -15.04
N LEU A 30 20.21 1.23 -14.56
CA LEU A 30 20.69 1.82 -13.31
C LEU A 30 20.55 3.36 -13.33
N LYS A 31 20.96 4.02 -14.42
CA LYS A 31 20.90 5.48 -14.54
C LYS A 31 19.47 6.01 -14.59
N GLU A 32 18.60 5.34 -15.34
CA GLU A 32 17.18 5.73 -15.45
C GLU A 32 16.47 5.61 -14.10
N VAL A 33 16.65 4.47 -13.43
CA VAL A 33 16.01 4.19 -12.14
C VAL A 33 16.56 5.11 -11.05
N ALA A 34 17.87 5.34 -11.02
CA ALA A 34 18.49 6.29 -10.09
C ALA A 34 17.91 7.70 -10.23
N SER A 35 17.78 8.19 -11.48
CA SER A 35 17.18 9.51 -11.76
C SER A 35 15.75 9.61 -11.22
N ILE A 36 14.92 8.58 -11.44
CA ILE A 36 13.53 8.57 -10.95
C ILE A 36 13.48 8.64 -9.43
N PHE A 37 14.31 7.86 -8.74
CA PHE A 37 14.32 7.85 -7.29
C PHE A 37 14.83 9.16 -6.69
N GLU A 38 15.83 9.79 -7.30
CA GLU A 38 16.34 11.11 -6.89
C GLU A 38 15.31 12.22 -7.11
N GLU A 39 14.66 12.26 -8.27
CA GLU A 39 13.61 13.24 -8.56
C GLU A 39 12.43 13.13 -7.58
N LYS A 40 12.10 11.91 -7.14
CA LYS A 40 11.04 11.67 -6.16
C LYS A 40 11.49 11.81 -4.70
N GLY A 41 12.79 11.96 -4.45
CA GLY A 41 13.36 12.07 -3.11
C GLY A 41 13.21 10.79 -2.28
N TRP A 42 13.15 9.62 -2.93
CA TRP A 42 13.04 8.33 -2.25
C TRP A 42 14.42 7.77 -1.94
N LYS A 43 14.55 7.11 -0.79
CA LYS A 43 15.76 6.35 -0.46
C LYS A 43 15.73 5.02 -1.18
N TYR A 44 16.80 4.66 -1.87
CA TYR A 44 16.89 3.46 -2.67
C TYR A 44 18.25 2.75 -2.52
N THR A 45 18.29 1.49 -2.91
CA THR A 45 19.51 0.68 -3.04
C THR A 45 19.38 -0.10 -4.34
N ILE A 46 20.28 0.15 -5.30
CA ILE A 46 20.28 -0.51 -6.60
C ILE A 46 21.40 -1.56 -6.63
N GLY A 47 21.04 -2.80 -6.92
CA GLY A 47 21.97 -3.89 -7.24
C GLY A 47 22.12 -4.03 -8.74
N LEU A 48 23.35 -4.23 -9.23
CA LEU A 48 23.65 -4.55 -10.62
C LEU A 48 23.98 -6.04 -10.72
N GLU A 49 23.00 -6.84 -11.10
CA GLU A 49 23.10 -8.30 -11.15
C GLU A 49 22.64 -8.80 -12.53
N PRO A 50 23.57 -9.05 -13.47
CA PRO A 50 23.23 -9.39 -14.85
C PRO A 50 22.71 -10.81 -15.04
N ASP A 51 22.93 -11.71 -14.06
CA ASP A 51 22.50 -13.12 -14.10
C ASP A 51 21.13 -13.36 -13.44
N GLU A 52 20.60 -12.39 -12.69
CA GLU A 52 19.32 -12.51 -12.00
C GLU A 52 18.20 -11.72 -12.71
N PRO A 53 16.93 -12.14 -12.58
CA PRO A 53 15.82 -11.40 -13.15
C PRO A 53 15.72 -10.01 -12.54
N GLU A 54 15.44 -9.00 -13.37
CA GLU A 54 15.22 -7.63 -12.90
C GLU A 54 14.05 -7.59 -11.90
N ASP A 55 14.31 -7.09 -10.69
CA ASP A 55 13.27 -6.86 -9.69
C ASP A 55 13.06 -5.36 -9.51
N ILE A 56 12.01 -4.86 -10.15
CA ILE A 56 11.55 -3.46 -10.08
C ILE A 56 10.31 -3.30 -9.21
N THR A 57 9.95 -4.32 -8.43
CA THR A 57 8.65 -4.35 -7.75
C THR A 57 8.49 -3.19 -6.77
N ASP A 58 9.55 -2.83 -6.04
CA ASP A 58 9.54 -1.69 -5.13
C ASP A 58 9.37 -0.35 -5.87
N LEU A 59 9.96 -0.20 -7.07
CA LEU A 59 9.77 0.98 -7.92
C LEU A 59 8.31 1.09 -8.38
N GLU A 60 7.73 -0.03 -8.84
CA GLU A 60 6.33 -0.08 -9.28
C GLU A 60 5.35 0.25 -8.14
N ILE A 61 5.60 -0.29 -6.94
CA ILE A 61 4.79 -0.02 -5.75
C ILE A 61 4.86 1.47 -5.37
N LEU A 62 6.03 2.10 -5.52
CA LEU A 62 6.19 3.52 -5.24
C LEU A 62 5.53 4.43 -6.27
N LEU A 63 5.54 4.06 -7.56
CA LEU A 63 4.81 4.78 -8.60
C LEU A 63 3.28 4.62 -8.47
N ASN A 64 2.82 3.43 -8.10
CA ASN A 64 1.40 3.09 -7.98
C ASN A 64 1.05 2.59 -6.58
N PRO A 65 1.05 3.48 -5.56
CA PRO A 65 0.74 3.07 -4.21
C PRO A 65 -0.71 2.54 -4.13
N PRO A 66 -0.94 1.40 -3.46
CA PRO A 66 -2.28 0.83 -3.36
C PRO A 66 -3.21 1.82 -2.65
N LYS A 67 -4.24 2.27 -3.36
CA LYS A 67 -5.24 3.17 -2.80
C LYS A 67 -6.05 2.42 -1.74
N SER A 68 -6.22 3.04 -0.57
CA SER A 68 -7.13 2.52 0.44
C SER A 68 -8.54 2.44 -0.13
N LYS A 69 -9.14 1.25 -0.13
CA LYS A 69 -10.54 1.08 -0.50
C LYS A 69 -11.40 1.78 0.56
N ILE A 70 -12.09 2.85 0.16
CA ILE A 70 -13.11 3.49 1.00
C ILE A 70 -14.28 2.52 1.05
N ALA A 71 -14.50 1.88 2.19
CA ALA A 71 -15.71 1.10 2.39
C ALA A 71 -16.91 2.05 2.40
N GLU A 72 -17.91 1.77 1.56
CA GLU A 72 -19.17 2.50 1.62
C GLU A 72 -19.77 2.38 3.02
N LYS A 73 -20.31 3.48 3.53
CA LYS A 73 -20.93 3.52 4.85
C LYS A 73 -22.16 2.60 4.84
N LYS A 74 -22.01 1.39 5.38
CA LYS A 74 -23.13 0.47 5.58
C LYS A 74 -24.15 1.13 6.52
N VAL A 75 -25.43 1.00 6.19
CA VAL A 75 -26.52 1.48 7.04
C VAL A 75 -26.38 0.88 8.43
N GLY A 76 -26.34 1.75 9.45
CA GLY A 76 -26.21 1.34 10.82
C GLY A 76 -27.44 0.54 11.27
N ARG A 77 -27.22 -0.48 12.11
CA ARG A 77 -28.29 -1.37 12.61
C ARG A 77 -29.49 -0.60 13.22
N ASN A 78 -29.26 0.57 13.82
CA ASN A 78 -30.30 1.41 14.42
C ASN A 78 -30.75 2.61 13.56
N GLU A 79 -30.13 2.86 12.40
CA GLU A 79 -30.50 3.95 11.50
C GLU A 79 -31.86 3.66 10.82
N PRO A 80 -32.58 4.69 10.35
CA PRO A 80 -33.82 4.49 9.59
C PRO A 80 -33.55 3.61 8.37
N CYS A 81 -34.45 2.67 8.10
CA CYS A 81 -34.25 1.71 7.04
C CYS A 81 -34.45 2.38 5.67
N PRO A 82 -33.53 2.21 4.70
CA PRO A 82 -33.66 2.78 3.36
C PRO A 82 -34.85 2.21 2.57
N CYS A 83 -35.53 1.16 3.09
CA CYS A 83 -36.77 0.59 2.56
C CYS A 83 -37.99 1.54 2.62
N GLY A 84 -37.87 2.70 3.28
CA GLY A 84 -38.96 3.67 3.42
C GLY A 84 -40.02 3.29 4.47
N SER A 85 -39.83 2.19 5.21
CA SER A 85 -40.82 1.71 6.19
C SER A 85 -40.93 2.53 7.47
N GLY A 86 -40.07 3.54 7.67
CA GLY A 86 -39.96 4.30 8.92
C GLY A 86 -39.36 3.52 10.10
N ASN A 87 -39.09 2.22 9.95
CA ASN A 87 -38.49 1.39 10.99
C ASN A 87 -36.97 1.47 10.99
N LYS A 88 -36.34 1.18 12.14
CA LYS A 88 -34.88 1.00 12.23
C LYS A 88 -34.44 -0.18 11.36
N TYR A 89 -33.27 -0.10 10.72
CA TYR A 89 -32.75 -1.12 9.79
C TYR A 89 -32.85 -2.54 10.35
N LYS A 90 -32.46 -2.76 11.61
CA LYS A 90 -32.56 -4.05 12.32
C LYS A 90 -33.95 -4.66 12.48
N LYS A 91 -35.00 -3.86 12.28
CA LYS A 91 -36.41 -4.27 12.37
C LYS A 91 -37.11 -4.31 11.00
N CYS A 92 -36.48 -3.81 9.92
CA CYS A 92 -36.92 -3.94 8.52
C CYS A 92 -35.95 -4.89 7.80
N CYS A 93 -35.12 -4.38 6.87
CA CYS A 93 -34.28 -5.18 5.98
C CYS A 93 -33.04 -5.82 6.64
N GLY A 94 -32.63 -5.37 7.83
CA GLY A 94 -31.46 -5.88 8.55
C GLY A 94 -31.82 -6.86 9.66
N LYS A 95 -32.93 -7.59 9.51
CA LYS A 95 -33.42 -8.58 10.47
C LYS A 95 -32.54 -9.83 10.46
#